data_AF-A0A354GY69-F1
#
_entry.id   AF-A0A354GY69-F1
#
_cell.length_a   1.000
_cell.length_b   1.000
_cell.length_c   1.000
_cell.angle_alpha   90.00
_cell.angle_beta   90.00
_cell.angle_gamma   90.00
#
_symmetry.space_group_name_H-M   'P 1'
#
loop_
_entity.id
_entity.type
_entity.pdbx_description
1 polymer ?
#
loop_
_entity_poly.entity_id
_entity_poly.type
_entity_poly.pdbx_seq_one_letter_code
_entity_poly.pdbx_strand_id
1 'polypeptide(L)'
;MLLYSPRWLFLYPGLLLMLLGLGVGAWLLPQPRQVGGTVFDVHTLLYAAAAFLLGFQTCIFAVLARAFMASRKLLPESKRLTWVLRYSSLELGVIVGVGLILAGLGGSAAAVWGWGAHSFGPLDPSVTLRIAIPSVLALLAGSEVVLCSLL
;
A
#
# COMPACT_ATOMS: atom_id res chain seq x y z
N MET A 1 -15.17 -0.23 -23.30
CA MET A 1 -15.62 -1.52 -22.75
C MET A 1 -14.98 -1.89 -21.39
N LEU A 2 -13.71 -1.56 -21.11
CA LEU A 2 -13.10 -1.77 -19.77
C LEU A 2 -13.77 -0.95 -18.64
N LEU A 3 -14.39 0.19 -18.99
CA LEU A 3 -15.16 1.04 -18.07
C LEU A 3 -16.49 0.43 -17.59
N TYR A 4 -16.99 -0.64 -18.22
CA TYR A 4 -18.29 -1.24 -17.89
C TYR A 4 -18.21 -2.36 -16.84
N SER A 5 -17.01 -2.88 -16.54
CA SER A 5 -16.80 -3.89 -15.47
C SER A 5 -15.56 -3.61 -14.61
N PRO A 6 -15.51 -2.44 -13.94
CA PRO A 6 -14.37 -2.05 -13.10
C PRO A 6 -14.11 -3.01 -11.92
N ARG A 7 -15.12 -3.82 -11.54
CA ARG A 7 -15.04 -4.74 -10.40
C ARG A 7 -14.19 -5.97 -10.70
N TRP A 8 -14.38 -6.57 -11.89
CA TRP A 8 -13.70 -7.81 -12.26
C TRP A 8 -12.26 -7.60 -12.73
N LEU A 9 -12.00 -6.48 -13.39
CA LEU A 9 -10.69 -6.25 -14.00
C LEU A 9 -9.69 -5.54 -13.09
N PHE A 10 -10.16 -4.67 -12.19
CA PHE A 10 -9.25 -3.86 -11.35
C PHE A 10 -9.42 -4.16 -9.86
N LEU A 11 -10.65 -4.26 -9.35
CA LEU A 11 -10.87 -4.40 -7.91
C LEU A 11 -10.47 -5.78 -7.36
N TYR A 12 -10.98 -6.88 -7.91
CA TYR A 12 -10.63 -8.23 -7.43
C TYR A 12 -9.14 -8.59 -7.60
N PRO A 13 -8.52 -8.40 -8.78
CA PRO A 13 -7.10 -8.67 -8.92
C PRO A 13 -6.25 -7.73 -8.07
N GLY A 14 -6.64 -6.45 -7.94
CA GLY A 14 -5.99 -5.50 -7.04
C GLY A 14 -6.04 -5.93 -5.58
N LEU A 15 -7.21 -6.33 -5.08
CA LEU A 15 -7.38 -6.84 -3.71
C LEU A 15 -6.57 -8.11 -3.47
N LEU A 16 -6.56 -9.04 -4.43
CA LEU A 16 -5.75 -10.25 -4.34
C LEU A 16 -4.26 -9.90 -4.23
N LEU A 17 -3.77 -9.03 -5.12
CA LEU A 17 -2.38 -8.59 -5.13
C LEU A 17 -2.00 -7.88 -3.80
N MET A 18 -2.91 -7.05 -3.30
CA MET A 18 -2.74 -6.31 -2.05
C MET A 18 -2.64 -7.26 -0.85
N LEU A 19 -3.56 -8.23 -0.75
CA LEU A 19 -3.56 -9.22 0.34
C LEU A 19 -2.35 -10.15 0.28
N LEU A 20 -1.95 -10.59 -0.93
CA LEU A 20 -0.75 -11.40 -1.11
C LEU A 20 0.52 -10.63 -0.74
N GLY A 21 0.65 -9.39 -1.21
CA GLY A 21 1.78 -8.51 -0.86
C GLY A 21 1.87 -8.27 0.65
N LEU A 22 0.73 -7.99 1.29
CA LEU A 22 0.66 -7.82 2.76
C LEU A 22 1.04 -9.11 3.48
N GLY A 23 0.48 -10.26 3.08
CA GLY A 23 0.71 -11.55 3.73
C GLY A 23 2.16 -12.01 3.60
N VAL A 24 2.72 -11.95 2.40
CA VAL A 24 4.13 -12.27 2.15
C VAL A 24 5.04 -11.28 2.87
N GLY A 25 4.74 -9.98 2.80
CA GLY A 25 5.51 -8.95 3.49
C GLY A 25 5.56 -9.16 5.00
N ALA A 26 4.39 -9.38 5.63
CA ALA A 26 4.28 -9.64 7.07
C ALA A 26 5.00 -10.94 7.49
N TRP A 27 4.99 -11.96 6.63
CA TRP A 27 5.67 -13.22 6.89
C TRP A 27 7.20 -13.14 6.81
N LEU A 28 7.73 -12.31 5.89
CA LEU A 28 9.17 -12.09 5.69
C LEU A 28 9.76 -11.03 6.62
N LEU A 29 8.96 -10.09 7.12
CA LEU A 29 9.42 -8.95 7.93
C LEU A 29 10.27 -9.37 9.16
N PRO A 30 9.91 -10.42 9.93
CA PRO A 30 10.64 -10.78 11.14
C PRO A 30 12.02 -11.39 10.88
N GLN A 31 12.16 -12.21 9.83
CA GLN A 31 13.42 -12.92 9.54
C GLN A 31 13.45 -13.45 8.10
N PRO A 32 14.64 -13.66 7.50
CA PRO A 32 14.78 -14.38 6.24
C PRO A 32 14.18 -15.78 6.35
N ARG A 33 13.50 -16.25 5.29
CA ARG A 33 12.82 -17.56 5.28
C ARG A 33 13.43 -18.44 4.21
N GLN A 34 13.77 -19.68 4.57
CA GLN A 34 14.21 -20.68 3.60
C GLN A 34 13.03 -21.53 3.15
N VAL A 35 12.83 -21.64 1.84
CA VAL A 35 11.83 -22.54 1.25
C VAL A 35 12.47 -23.25 0.08
N GLY A 36 12.49 -24.59 0.12
CA GLY A 36 12.96 -25.42 -0.99
C GLY A 36 14.42 -25.18 -1.41
N GLY A 37 15.29 -24.75 -0.48
CA GLY A 37 16.71 -24.47 -0.76
C GLY A 37 17.03 -23.03 -1.18
N THR A 38 16.02 -22.16 -1.36
CA THR A 38 16.20 -20.74 -1.67
C THR A 38 15.89 -19.87 -0.45
N VAL A 39 16.74 -18.88 -0.17
CA VAL A 39 16.54 -17.90 0.90
C VAL A 39 15.70 -16.74 0.37
N PHE A 40 14.50 -16.58 0.90
CA PHE A 40 13.65 -15.42 0.71
C PHE A 40 13.99 -14.37 1.76
N ASP A 41 14.50 -13.23 1.29
CA ASP A 41 14.98 -12.14 2.15
C ASP A 41 14.42 -10.79 1.63
N VAL A 42 15.18 -9.72 1.81
CA VAL A 42 14.78 -8.34 1.53
C VAL A 42 14.36 -8.09 0.08
N HIS A 43 14.96 -8.77 -0.89
CA HIS A 43 14.55 -8.67 -2.30
C HIS A 43 13.08 -9.09 -2.47
N THR A 44 12.69 -10.20 -1.85
CA THR A 44 11.31 -10.68 -1.88
C THR A 44 10.39 -9.77 -1.08
N LEU A 45 10.86 -9.23 0.05
CA LEU A 45 10.12 -8.22 0.81
C LEU A 45 9.83 -6.96 -0.02
N LEU A 46 10.79 -6.52 -0.83
CA LEU A 46 10.63 -5.39 -1.75
C LEU A 46 9.57 -5.69 -2.81
N TYR A 47 9.60 -6.88 -3.43
CA TYR A 47 8.56 -7.29 -4.38
C TYR A 47 7.19 -7.45 -3.72
N ALA A 48 7.13 -7.91 -2.47
CA ALA A 48 5.89 -8.00 -1.72
C ALA A 48 5.29 -6.61 -1.43
N ALA A 49 6.13 -5.64 -1.07
CA ALA A 49 5.73 -4.24 -0.91
C ALA A 49 5.25 -3.62 -2.24
N ALA A 50 5.96 -3.88 -3.34
CA ALA A 50 5.54 -3.44 -4.67
C ALA A 50 4.19 -4.06 -5.09
N ALA A 51 4.00 -5.36 -4.84
CA ALA A 51 2.72 -6.04 -5.09
C ALA A 51 1.59 -5.46 -4.24
N PHE A 52 1.86 -5.14 -2.97
CA PHE A 52 0.88 -4.43 -2.13
C PHE A 52 0.48 -3.10 -2.75
N LEU A 53 1.46 -2.26 -3.10
CA LEU A 53 1.23 -0.92 -3.62
C LEU A 53 0.49 -0.93 -4.96
N LEU A 54 0.89 -1.82 -5.89
CA LEU A 54 0.18 -2.01 -7.16
C LEU A 54 -1.27 -2.48 -6.94
N GLY A 55 -1.49 -3.38 -5.98
CA GLY A 55 -2.83 -3.84 -5.61
C GLY A 55 -3.69 -2.72 -5.05
N PHE A 56 -3.09 -1.87 -4.21
CA PHE A 56 -3.75 -0.71 -3.63
C PHE A 56 -4.09 0.35 -4.70
N GLN A 57 -3.15 0.70 -5.57
CA GLN A 57 -3.34 1.68 -6.65
C GLN A 57 -4.39 1.23 -7.68
N THR A 58 -4.43 -0.07 -8.00
CA THR A 58 -5.48 -0.63 -8.89
C THR A 58 -6.86 -0.60 -8.23
N CYS A 59 -6.96 -0.82 -6.91
CA CYS A 59 -8.21 -0.65 -6.17
C CYS A 59 -8.68 0.81 -6.19
N ILE A 60 -7.77 1.76 -5.97
CA ILE A 60 -8.06 3.19 -6.07
C ILE A 60 -8.60 3.53 -7.46
N PHE A 61 -7.92 3.08 -8.52
CA PHE A 61 -8.36 3.33 -9.89
C PHE A 61 -9.77 2.77 -10.15
N ALA A 62 -10.09 1.59 -9.61
CA ALA A 62 -11.44 1.02 -9.70
C ALA A 62 -12.50 1.89 -9.01
N VAL A 63 -12.17 2.50 -7.86
CA VAL A 63 -13.07 3.43 -7.15
C VAL A 63 -13.26 4.71 -7.96
N LEU A 64 -12.18 5.31 -8.45
CA LEU A 64 -12.21 6.55 -9.24
C LEU A 64 -12.98 6.39 -10.55
N ALA A 65 -12.74 5.30 -11.28
CA ALA A 65 -13.48 4.99 -12.50
C ALA A 65 -14.99 4.90 -12.24
N ARG A 66 -15.39 4.37 -11.08
CA ARG A 66 -16.79 4.27 -10.69
C ARG A 66 -17.38 5.61 -10.24
N ALA A 67 -16.64 6.41 -9.48
CA ALA A 67 -17.05 7.76 -9.12
C ALA A 67 -17.27 8.64 -10.36
N PHE A 68 -16.36 8.55 -11.34
CA PHE A 68 -16.49 9.24 -12.63
C PHE A 68 -17.75 8.81 -13.38
N MET A 69 -18.01 7.50 -13.51
CA MET A 69 -19.21 7.00 -14.20
C MET A 69 -20.52 7.39 -13.48
N ALA A 70 -20.52 7.44 -12.14
CA ALA A 70 -21.66 7.91 -11.35
C ALA A 70 -21.94 9.40 -11.60
N SER A 71 -20.91 10.25 -11.65
CA SER A 71 -21.05 11.69 -11.94
C SER A 71 -21.70 11.98 -13.32
N ARG A 72 -21.53 11.07 -14.28
CA ARG A 72 -22.09 11.17 -15.64
C ARG A 72 -23.51 10.58 -15.77
N LYS A 73 -24.14 10.12 -14.68
CA LYS A 73 -25.47 9.45 -14.67
C LYS A 73 -25.58 8.24 -15.60
N LEU A 74 -24.45 7.62 -15.96
CA LEU A 74 -24.39 6.50 -16.92
C LEU A 74 -24.74 5.14 -16.28
N LEU A 75 -24.83 5.05 -14.96
CA LEU A 75 -25.14 3.83 -14.21
C LEU A 75 -26.10 4.15 -13.04
N PRO A 76 -27.06 3.26 -12.72
CA PRO A 76 -27.86 3.38 -11.50
C PRO A 76 -26.93 3.38 -10.27
N GLU A 77 -27.19 4.25 -9.30
CA GLU A 77 -26.40 4.33 -8.07
C GLU A 77 -26.36 2.97 -7.36
N SER A 78 -25.18 2.33 -7.34
CA SER A 78 -25.03 1.10 -6.60
C SER A 78 -24.90 1.42 -5.10
N LYS A 79 -25.77 0.86 -4.25
CA LYS A 79 -25.75 1.06 -2.79
C LYS A 79 -24.36 0.84 -2.15
N ARG A 80 -23.56 -0.10 -2.67
CA ARG A 80 -22.18 -0.36 -2.20
C ARG A 80 -21.20 0.77 -2.50
N LEU A 81 -21.35 1.47 -3.62
CA LEU A 81 -20.50 2.62 -3.96
C LEU A 81 -20.83 3.80 -3.05
N THR A 82 -22.12 4.08 -2.86
CA THR A 82 -22.58 5.11 -1.93
C THR A 82 -22.09 4.81 -0.51
N TRP A 83 -22.06 3.54 -0.09
CA TRP A 83 -21.52 3.16 1.21
C TRP A 83 -20.00 3.36 1.30
N VAL A 84 -19.21 2.95 0.31
CA VAL A 84 -17.74 3.17 0.29
C VAL A 84 -17.41 4.67 0.26
N LEU A 85 -18.08 5.46 -0.58
CA LEU A 85 -17.87 6.91 -0.64
C LEU A 85 -18.32 7.62 0.66
N ARG A 86 -19.38 7.11 1.31
CA ARG A 86 -19.90 7.68 2.57
C ARG A 86 -19.06 7.29 3.79
N TYR A 87 -18.51 6.07 3.83
CA TYR A 87 -17.62 5.60 4.92
C TYR A 87 -16.17 6.04 4.72
N SER A 88 -15.76 6.30 3.48
CA SER A 88 -14.56 7.07 3.17
C SER A 88 -14.82 8.55 3.41
N SER A 89 -15.40 8.89 4.57
CA SER A 89 -15.55 10.27 5.02
C SER A 89 -14.18 10.93 5.02
N LEU A 90 -14.12 12.14 4.46
CA LEU A 90 -12.91 12.94 4.28
C LEU A 90 -12.02 12.98 5.54
N GLU A 91 -12.63 13.01 6.72
CA GLU A 91 -11.92 13.02 8.00
C GLU A 91 -11.15 11.72 8.30
N LEU A 92 -11.79 10.55 8.11
CA LEU A 92 -11.16 9.26 8.43
C LEU A 92 -10.00 8.96 7.47
N GLY A 93 -10.17 9.26 6.19
CA GLY A 93 -9.12 9.09 5.18
C GLY A 93 -7.90 9.93 5.49
N VAL A 94 -8.09 11.22 5.81
CA VAL A 94 -7.00 12.12 6.19
C VAL A 94 -6.30 11.64 7.47
N ILE A 95 -7.04 11.26 8.51
CA ILE A 95 -6.45 10.79 9.78
C ILE A 95 -5.59 9.53 9.55
N VAL A 96 -6.12 8.54 8.83
CA VAL A 96 -5.39 7.29 8.55
C VAL A 96 -4.17 7.56 7.66
N GLY A 97 -4.34 8.36 6.61
CA GLY A 97 -3.27 8.69 5.68
C GLY A 97 -2.13 9.47 6.33
N VAL A 98 -2.45 10.50 7.14
CA VAL A 98 -1.45 11.24 7.91
C VAL A 98 -0.77 10.34 8.95
N GLY A 99 -1.53 9.48 9.64
CA GLY A 99 -0.97 8.51 10.57
C GLY A 99 0.05 7.57 9.92
N LEU A 100 -0.26 7.06 8.72
CA LEU A 100 0.65 6.23 7.92
C LEU A 100 1.89 7.02 7.48
N ILE A 101 1.73 8.27 7.06
CA ILE A 101 2.86 9.14 6.68
C ILE A 101 3.78 9.37 7.88
N LEU A 102 3.23 9.70 9.04
CA LEU A 102 4.01 9.92 10.26
C LEU A 102 4.74 8.64 10.70
N ALA A 103 4.08 7.49 10.62
CA ALA A 103 4.71 6.20 10.90
C ALA A 103 5.86 5.91 9.92
N GLY A 104 5.65 6.18 8.63
CA GLY A 104 6.67 6.03 7.60
C GLY A 104 7.86 6.97 7.80
N LEU A 105 7.62 8.23 8.12
CA LEU A 105 8.67 9.19 8.47
C LEU A 105 9.45 8.74 9.71
N GLY A 106 8.75 8.26 10.74
CA GLY A 106 9.37 7.72 11.95
C GLY A 106 10.26 6.52 11.65
N GLY A 107 9.80 5.58 10.82
CA GLY A 107 10.60 4.42 10.39
C GLY A 107 11.81 4.80 9.53
N SER A 108 11.65 5.76 8.60
CA SER A 108 12.77 6.29 7.82
C SER A 108 13.79 7.00 8.70
N ALA A 109 13.36 7.81 9.66
CA ALA A 109 14.25 8.44 10.63
C ALA A 109 14.98 7.38 11.50
N ALA A 110 14.28 6.33 11.94
CA ALA A 110 14.88 5.23 12.69
C ALA A 110 15.94 4.47 11.86
N ALA A 111 15.72 4.27 10.56
CA ALA A 111 16.71 3.67 9.67
C ALA A 111 17.98 4.54 9.56
N VAL A 112 17.82 5.86 9.45
CA VAL A 112 18.95 6.81 9.39
C VAL A 112 19.68 6.89 10.73
N TRP A 113 18.96 6.97 11.86
CA TRP A 113 19.56 6.98 13.19
C TRP A 113 20.32 5.70 13.50
N GLY A 114 19.76 4.53 13.14
CA GLY A 114 20.44 3.25 13.29
C GLY A 114 21.76 3.21 12.54
N TRP A 115 21.79 3.78 11.32
CA TRP A 115 23.04 3.89 10.56
C TRP A 115 24.04 4.87 11.19
N GLY A 116 23.57 6.03 11.67
CA GLY A 116 24.41 7.01 12.38
C GLY A 116 25.03 6.46 13.66
N ALA A 117 24.32 5.60 14.40
CA ALA A 117 24.83 4.93 15.60
C ALA A 117 26.03 4.00 15.32
N HIS A 118 26.15 3.49 14.11
CA HIS A 118 27.30 2.70 13.64
C HIS A 118 28.40 3.58 13.00
N SER A 119 28.45 4.88 13.32
CA SER A 119 29.42 5.84 12.77
C SER A 119 29.40 5.95 11.24
N PHE A 120 28.23 5.71 10.62
CA PHE A 120 28.09 5.59 9.17
C PHE A 120 29.02 4.52 8.55
N GLY A 121 29.35 3.49 9.33
CA GLY A 121 30.12 2.34 8.88
C GLY A 121 29.41 1.51 7.79
N PRO A 122 29.99 0.37 7.39
CA PRO A 122 29.43 -0.49 6.35
C PRO A 122 27.97 -0.83 6.66
N LEU A 123 27.07 -0.42 5.77
CA LEU A 123 25.63 -0.57 5.95
C LEU A 123 25.26 -2.04 5.72
N ASP A 124 24.69 -2.71 6.72
CA ASP A 124 24.03 -4.00 6.52
C ASP A 124 22.72 -3.75 5.74
N PRO A 125 22.64 -4.13 4.46
CA PRO A 125 21.46 -3.88 3.65
C PRO A 125 20.26 -4.64 4.18
N SER A 126 20.46 -5.84 4.75
CA SER A 126 19.37 -6.67 5.22
C SER A 126 18.64 -6.02 6.39
N VAL A 127 19.36 -5.44 7.34
CA VAL A 127 18.74 -4.72 8.48
C VAL A 127 18.10 -3.41 8.03
N THR A 128 18.83 -2.61 7.24
CA THR A 128 18.39 -1.26 6.88
C THR A 128 17.15 -1.29 5.99
N LEU A 129 17.14 -2.17 4.99
CA LEU A 129 16.02 -2.28 4.06
C LEU A 129 14.78 -2.91 4.69
N ARG A 130 14.93 -3.75 5.73
CA ARG A 130 13.79 -4.28 6.50
C ARG A 130 13.01 -3.19 7.24
N ILE A 131 13.66 -2.08 7.56
CA ILE A 131 13.00 -0.89 8.13
C ILE A 131 12.57 0.05 7.00
N ALA A 132 13.43 0.29 6.02
CA ALA A 132 13.18 1.25 4.95
C ALA A 132 12.00 0.83 4.05
N ILE A 133 11.87 -0.45 3.69
CA ILE A 133 10.80 -0.93 2.79
C ILE A 133 9.42 -0.69 3.40
N PRO A 134 9.11 -1.14 4.64
CA PRO A 134 7.82 -0.83 5.27
C PRO A 134 7.60 0.68 5.47
N SER A 135 8.66 1.44 5.76
CA SER A 135 8.59 2.89 5.93
C SER A 135 8.17 3.59 4.64
N VAL A 136 8.83 3.26 3.52
CA VAL A 136 8.49 3.78 2.20
C VAL A 136 7.09 3.33 1.79
N LEU A 137 6.72 2.07 2.04
CA LEU A 137 5.38 1.56 1.76
C LEU A 137 4.31 2.36 2.52
N ALA A 138 4.54 2.66 3.81
CA ALA A 138 3.64 3.46 4.63
C ALA A 138 3.54 4.91 4.15
N LEU A 139 4.65 5.53 3.74
CA LEU A 139 4.65 6.87 3.13
C LEU A 139 3.83 6.90 1.84
N LEU A 140 4.07 5.97 0.93
CA LEU A 140 3.40 5.90 -0.36
C LEU A 140 1.91 5.62 -0.18
N ALA A 141 1.55 4.56 0.53
CA ALA A 141 0.15 4.21 0.79
C ALA A 141 -0.57 5.32 1.57
N GLY A 142 0.08 5.92 2.57
CA GLY A 142 -0.48 7.05 3.32
C GLY A 142 -0.75 8.25 2.43
N SER A 143 0.18 8.60 1.54
CA SER A 143 0.00 9.69 0.57
C SER A 143 -1.16 9.42 -0.39
N GLU A 144 -1.29 8.19 -0.90
CA GLU A 144 -2.38 7.78 -1.78
C GLU A 144 -3.74 7.84 -1.05
N VAL A 145 -3.81 7.43 0.22
CA VAL A 145 -5.02 7.55 1.05
C VAL A 145 -5.42 9.02 1.23
N VAL A 146 -4.48 9.91 1.57
CA VAL A 146 -4.77 11.35 1.73
C VAL A 146 -5.28 11.93 0.41
N LEU A 147 -4.61 11.63 -0.72
CA LEU A 147 -5.02 12.13 -2.04
C LEU A 147 -6.40 11.62 -2.45
N CYS A 148 -6.71 10.34 -2.19
CA CYS A 148 -8.03 9.77 -2.47
C CYS A 148 -9.12 10.36 -1.59
N SER A 149 -8.78 10.77 -0.37
CA SER A 149 -9.71 11.40 0.55
C SER A 149 -10.13 12.81 0.13
N LEU A 150 -9.40 13.47 -0.78
CA LEU A 150 -9.71 14.81 -1.28
C LEU A 150 -10.66 14.83 -2.48
N LEU A 151 -11.08 13.65 -2.98
CA LEU A 151 -11.94 13.45 -4.16
C LEU A 151 -13.41 13.29 -3.78
#